data_AF-W7YI31-F1
#
_entry.id   AF-W7YI31-F1
#
_cell.length_a   1.000
_cell.length_b   1.000
_cell.length_c   1.000
_cell.angle_alpha   90.00
_cell.angle_beta   90.00
_cell.angle_gamma   90.00
#
_symmetry.space_group_name_H-M   'P 1'
#
loop_
_entity.id
_entity.type
_entity.pdbx_description
1 polymer ?
#
loop_
_entity_poly.entity_id
_entity_poly.type
_entity_poly.pdbx_seq_one_letter_code
_entity_poly.pdbx_strand_id
1 'polypeptide(L)'
;MGLAEEAFKRKKALAKGYALLFKKLCNNAGLECEVVEGSSKQTLKYIGRKAGRSNHIWNVVKINKRWHLVDVTWGAGMVSEKSKKFIPHYNEAFFMTSPAYFFLHHYPKNKKWLLCDRSKEEFAILPLFHPIYLNSDIILKSPSVGLLTPSYGDTLQIQFKLQNPMNSFESSFSYAYEEDRKPAFLEVHIDEDQIILQIPTKKKKYDYLTIYRNDSPLVSFKIKLLSH
;
A
#
# COMPACT_ATOMS: atom_id res chain seq x y z
N MET A 1 -33.11 4.86 -7.60
CA MET A 1 -32.67 4.63 -6.21
C MET A 1 -31.24 5.17 -6.08
N GLY A 2 -30.82 5.76 -4.97
CA GLY A 2 -29.45 6.28 -4.86
C GLY A 2 -28.42 5.15 -4.73
N LEU A 3 -27.17 5.41 -5.12
CA LEU A 3 -26.09 4.41 -5.08
C LEU A 3 -25.84 3.86 -3.66
N ALA A 4 -26.04 4.67 -2.62
CA ALA A 4 -25.89 4.25 -1.23
C ALA A 4 -26.97 3.23 -0.85
N GLU A 5 -28.23 3.50 -1.20
CA GLU A 5 -29.34 2.59 -0.88
C GLU A 5 -29.28 1.30 -1.71
N GLU A 6 -28.79 1.37 -2.95
CA GLU A 6 -28.50 0.18 -3.76
C GLU A 6 -27.39 -0.68 -3.14
N ALA A 7 -26.29 -0.06 -2.71
CA ALA A 7 -25.19 -0.74 -2.04
C ALA A 7 -25.68 -1.47 -0.77
N PHE A 8 -26.50 -0.79 0.03
CA PHE A 8 -27.08 -1.35 1.25
C PHE A 8 -28.00 -2.55 0.95
N LYS A 9 -28.95 -2.39 0.02
CA LYS A 9 -29.90 -3.45 -0.33
C LYS A 9 -29.24 -4.67 -0.97
N ARG A 10 -28.29 -4.44 -1.88
CA ARG A 10 -27.62 -5.50 -2.65
C ARG A 10 -26.45 -6.13 -1.89
N LYS A 11 -25.99 -5.50 -0.80
CA LYS A 11 -24.75 -5.85 -0.08
C LYS A 11 -23.53 -5.96 -1.02
N LYS A 12 -23.52 -5.13 -2.07
CA LYS A 12 -22.50 -5.14 -3.13
C LYS A 12 -22.42 -3.77 -3.79
N ALA A 13 -21.20 -3.25 -3.93
CA ALA A 13 -20.92 -2.03 -4.64
C ALA A 13 -19.46 -1.96 -5.10
N LEU A 14 -19.14 -0.96 -5.93
CA LEU A 14 -17.76 -0.48 -6.14
C LEU A 14 -17.41 0.56 -5.05
N ALA A 15 -16.15 1.01 -5.03
CA ALA A 15 -15.65 1.96 -4.03
C ALA A 15 -16.56 3.17 -3.79
N LYS A 16 -17.11 3.74 -4.88
CA LYS A 16 -18.07 4.86 -4.79
C LYS A 16 -19.31 4.52 -3.95
N GLY A 17 -19.89 3.33 -4.13
CA GLY A 17 -21.10 2.94 -3.39
C GLY A 17 -20.80 2.65 -1.92
N TYR A 18 -19.65 2.03 -1.62
CA TYR A 18 -19.16 1.89 -0.24
C TYR A 18 -19.00 3.26 0.42
N ALA A 19 -18.29 4.18 -0.24
CA ALA A 19 -18.00 5.50 0.32
C ALA A 19 -19.25 6.36 0.54
N LEU A 20 -20.21 6.30 -0.40
CA LEU A 20 -21.49 6.99 -0.28
C LEU A 20 -22.37 6.39 0.83
N LEU A 21 -22.41 5.06 0.95
CA LEU A 21 -23.13 4.38 2.03
C LEU A 21 -22.53 4.76 3.39
N PHE A 22 -21.21 4.74 3.53
CA PHE A 22 -20.54 5.14 4.76
C PHE A 22 -20.81 6.61 5.13
N LYS A 23 -20.72 7.54 4.16
CA LYS A 23 -21.08 8.95 4.39
C LYS A 23 -22.54 9.09 4.87
N LYS A 24 -23.48 8.34 4.27
CA LYS A 24 -24.89 8.35 4.68
C LYS A 24 -25.07 7.86 6.12
N LEU A 25 -24.37 6.79 6.50
CA LEU A 25 -24.40 6.26 7.87
C LEU A 25 -23.78 7.24 8.88
N CYS A 26 -22.63 7.85 8.56
CA CYS A 26 -22.00 8.88 9.40
C CYS A 26 -22.93 10.07 9.62
N ASN A 27 -23.52 10.60 8.55
CA ASN A 27 -24.43 11.74 8.64
C ASN A 27 -25.66 11.41 9.52
N ASN A 28 -26.21 10.21 9.40
CA ASN A 28 -27.33 9.77 10.26
C ASN A 28 -26.91 9.63 11.74
N ALA A 29 -25.63 9.34 12.00
CA ALA A 29 -25.05 9.29 13.34
C ALA A 29 -24.58 10.66 13.85
N GLY A 30 -24.83 11.75 13.12
CA GLY A 30 -24.40 13.11 13.49
C GLY A 30 -22.91 13.40 13.28
N LEU A 31 -22.21 12.57 12.50
CA LEU A 31 -20.79 12.75 12.17
C LEU A 31 -20.64 13.44 10.80
N GLU A 32 -19.77 14.45 10.73
CA GLU A 32 -19.35 15.03 9.46
C GLU A 32 -18.47 14.03 8.70
N CYS A 33 -18.86 13.62 7.50
CA CYS A 33 -18.08 12.74 6.65
C CYS A 33 -18.05 13.24 5.21
N GLU A 34 -16.89 13.23 4.57
CA GLU A 34 -16.73 13.60 3.16
C GLU A 34 -16.24 12.42 2.31
N VAL A 35 -16.70 12.40 1.05
CA VAL A 35 -16.23 11.46 0.04
C VAL A 35 -15.06 12.12 -0.70
N VAL A 36 -13.95 11.41 -0.78
CA VAL A 36 -12.71 11.89 -1.37
C VAL A 36 -12.39 11.05 -2.60
N GLU A 37 -12.25 11.73 -3.75
CA GLU A 37 -11.75 11.11 -4.98
C GLU A 37 -10.25 11.33 -5.11
N GLY A 38 -9.53 10.36 -5.66
CA GLY A 38 -8.10 10.51 -5.91
C GLY A 38 -7.45 9.34 -6.62
N SER A 39 -6.12 9.40 -6.67
CA SER A 39 -5.29 8.33 -7.22
C SER A 39 -4.87 7.37 -6.11
N SER A 40 -4.90 6.09 -6.42
CA SER A 40 -4.40 5.01 -5.59
C SER A 40 -3.26 4.26 -6.29
N LYS A 41 -2.27 3.80 -5.51
CA LYS A 41 -1.14 2.98 -5.98
C LYS A 41 -1.37 1.52 -5.60
N GLN A 42 -2.00 0.75 -6.50
CA GLN A 42 -2.40 -0.65 -6.25
C GLN A 42 -1.65 -1.70 -7.06
N THR A 43 -0.95 -1.29 -8.12
CA THR A 43 -0.36 -2.22 -9.09
C THR A 43 1.07 -1.84 -9.42
N LEU A 44 1.90 -2.83 -9.78
CA LEU A 44 3.32 -2.66 -10.08
C LEU A 44 3.58 -1.55 -11.11
N LYS A 45 2.74 -1.46 -12.15
CA LYS A 45 2.78 -0.41 -13.19
C LYS A 45 2.60 1.02 -12.68
N TYR A 46 2.17 1.24 -11.44
CA TYR A 46 2.02 2.57 -10.84
C TYR A 46 3.28 3.04 -10.09
N ILE A 47 4.31 2.22 -9.98
CA ILE A 47 5.63 2.66 -9.52
C ILE A 47 6.22 3.63 -10.55
N GLY A 48 6.58 4.84 -10.12
CA GLY A 48 7.05 5.93 -10.99
C GLY A 48 5.94 6.75 -11.66
N ARG A 49 4.65 6.44 -11.41
CA ARG A 49 3.53 7.19 -11.99
C ARG A 49 3.07 8.29 -11.04
N LYS A 50 3.03 9.53 -11.52
CA LYS A 50 2.44 10.67 -10.78
C LYS A 50 0.95 10.46 -10.53
N ALA A 51 0.48 10.94 -9.38
CA ALA A 51 -0.95 11.06 -9.11
C ALA A 51 -1.62 11.94 -10.17
N GLY A 52 -2.74 11.48 -10.72
CA GLY A 52 -3.38 12.07 -11.89
C GLY A 52 -4.88 11.83 -11.90
N ARG A 53 -5.38 11.13 -12.92
CA ARG A 53 -6.80 10.76 -13.00
C ARG A 53 -7.21 9.95 -11.77
N SER A 54 -8.36 10.32 -11.19
CA SER A 54 -8.96 9.58 -10.09
C SER A 54 -9.25 8.13 -10.52
N ASN A 55 -8.76 7.17 -9.75
CA ASN A 55 -9.01 5.74 -9.94
C ASN A 55 -9.57 5.09 -8.67
N HIS A 56 -9.75 5.85 -7.59
CA HIS A 56 -10.27 5.35 -6.32
C HIS A 56 -11.03 6.43 -5.54
N ILE A 57 -11.87 5.98 -4.62
CA ILE A 57 -12.75 6.82 -3.81
C ILE A 57 -12.80 6.27 -2.38
N TRP A 58 -12.58 7.14 -1.39
CA TRP A 58 -12.58 6.81 0.03
C TRP A 58 -13.29 7.91 0.83
N ASN A 59 -13.18 7.86 2.16
CA ASN A 59 -13.82 8.80 3.08
C ASN A 59 -12.82 9.53 3.97
N VAL A 60 -13.23 10.71 4.42
CA VAL A 60 -12.71 11.32 5.63
C VAL A 60 -13.87 11.54 6.60
N VAL A 61 -13.66 11.31 7.88
CA VAL A 61 -14.68 11.49 8.92
C VAL A 61 -14.12 12.39 10.02
N LYS A 62 -14.95 13.29 10.55
CA LYS A 62 -14.55 14.21 11.61
C LYS A 62 -15.00 13.65 12.95
N ILE A 63 -14.03 13.40 13.83
CA ILE A 63 -14.26 12.88 15.18
C ILE A 63 -13.46 13.77 16.13
N ASN A 64 -14.07 14.21 17.23
CA ASN A 64 -13.41 15.09 18.21
C ASN A 64 -12.72 16.30 17.56
N LYS A 65 -13.40 16.94 16.60
CA LYS A 65 -12.94 18.10 15.82
C LYS A 65 -11.72 17.84 14.92
N ARG A 66 -11.30 16.60 14.72
CA ARG A 66 -10.18 16.21 13.86
C ARG A 66 -10.66 15.34 12.70
N TRP A 67 -10.08 15.52 11.52
CA TRP A 67 -10.37 14.70 10.35
C TRP A 67 -9.52 13.44 10.37
N HIS A 68 -10.15 12.30 10.10
CA HIS A 68 -9.53 10.98 10.04
C HIS A 68 -9.77 10.36 8.66
N LEU A 69 -8.74 9.73 8.10
CA LEU A 69 -8.79 9.03 6.81
C LEU A 69 -9.36 7.64 7.00
N VAL A 70 -10.33 7.27 6.15
CA VAL A 70 -10.96 5.95 6.18
C VAL A 70 -11.15 5.48 4.75
N ASP A 71 -10.64 4.30 4.42
CA ASP A 71 -11.02 3.60 3.19
C ASP A 71 -11.88 2.38 3.55
N VAL A 72 -13.19 2.59 3.55
CA VAL A 72 -14.17 1.54 3.81
C VAL A 72 -14.21 0.44 2.75
N THR A 73 -13.66 0.69 1.55
CA THR A 73 -13.64 -0.31 0.49
C THR A 73 -12.52 -1.32 0.74
N TRP A 74 -11.31 -0.82 0.98
CA TRP A 74 -10.14 -1.69 1.25
C TRP A 74 -10.14 -2.20 2.70
N GLY A 75 -10.77 -1.48 3.62
CA GLY A 75 -11.02 -1.93 4.98
C GLY A 75 -12.04 -3.07 5.06
N ALA A 76 -12.89 -3.28 4.05
CA ALA A 76 -13.89 -4.35 4.04
C ALA A 76 -13.34 -5.72 3.58
N GLY A 77 -12.25 -5.73 2.81
CA GLY A 77 -11.66 -6.95 2.27
C GLY A 77 -11.05 -6.75 0.88
N MET A 78 -10.90 -7.85 0.15
CA MET A 78 -10.24 -7.86 -1.16
C MET A 78 -10.98 -8.74 -2.17
N VAL A 79 -10.71 -8.52 -3.47
CA VAL A 79 -11.19 -9.42 -4.53
C VAL A 79 -10.08 -10.40 -4.87
N SER A 80 -10.38 -11.70 -4.79
CA SER A 80 -9.44 -12.75 -5.17
C SER A 80 -9.10 -12.65 -6.66
N GLU A 81 -7.82 -12.62 -7.00
CA GLU A 81 -7.40 -12.63 -8.39
C GLU A 81 -7.78 -13.93 -9.11
N LYS A 82 -7.78 -15.07 -8.40
CA LYS A 82 -8.10 -16.39 -8.96
C LYS A 82 -9.60 -16.57 -9.17
N SER A 83 -10.41 -16.33 -8.13
CA SER A 83 -11.86 -16.62 -8.20
C SER A 83 -12.70 -15.42 -8.66
N LYS A 84 -12.11 -14.21 -8.69
CA LYS A 84 -12.81 -12.93 -8.90
C LYS A 84 -13.95 -12.67 -7.91
N LYS A 85 -14.00 -13.42 -6.81
CA LYS A 85 -14.98 -13.23 -5.72
C LYS A 85 -14.41 -12.28 -4.66
N PHE A 86 -15.29 -11.51 -4.06
CA PHE A 86 -14.97 -10.71 -2.88
C PHE A 86 -14.78 -11.64 -1.68
N ILE A 87 -13.68 -11.43 -0.96
CA ILE A 87 -13.34 -12.10 0.29
C ILE A 87 -13.43 -11.04 1.39
N PRO A 88 -14.44 -11.10 2.27
CA PRO A 88 -14.54 -10.17 3.38
C PRO A 88 -13.38 -10.42 4.34
N HIS A 89 -12.68 -9.35 4.69
CA HIS A 89 -11.59 -9.38 5.65
C HIS A 89 -11.43 -7.97 6.19
N TYR A 90 -11.84 -7.75 7.44
CA TYR A 90 -11.70 -6.44 8.05
C TYR A 90 -10.22 -6.09 8.16
N ASN A 91 -9.82 -4.98 7.56
CA ASN A 91 -8.45 -4.50 7.59
C ASN A 91 -8.39 -3.14 8.28
N GLU A 92 -7.99 -3.16 9.55
CA GLU A 92 -7.87 -1.96 10.39
C GLU A 92 -6.85 -0.94 9.87
N ALA A 93 -5.90 -1.37 9.03
CA ALA A 93 -4.94 -0.49 8.35
C ALA A 93 -5.59 0.67 7.61
N PHE A 94 -6.87 0.55 7.22
CA PHE A 94 -7.63 1.54 6.47
C PHE A 94 -8.70 2.26 7.31
N PHE A 95 -8.71 2.06 8.62
CA PHE A 95 -9.63 2.73 9.55
C PHE A 95 -8.87 3.74 10.41
N MET A 96 -9.16 5.03 10.21
CA MET A 96 -8.50 6.13 10.93
C MET A 96 -6.96 6.14 10.80
N THR A 97 -6.47 5.64 9.66
CA THR A 97 -5.05 5.54 9.33
C THR A 97 -4.35 6.89 9.43
N SER A 98 -3.13 6.92 9.97
CA SER A 98 -2.35 8.15 9.99
C SER A 98 -2.08 8.66 8.56
N PRO A 99 -2.04 9.99 8.34
CA PRO A 99 -1.83 10.56 7.01
C PRO A 99 -0.56 10.06 6.30
N ALA A 100 0.53 9.84 7.05
CA ALA A 100 1.80 9.36 6.50
C ALA A 100 1.68 7.93 5.93
N TYR A 101 0.97 7.04 6.63
CA TYR A 101 0.74 5.67 6.15
C TYR A 101 -0.31 5.62 5.04
N PHE A 102 -1.38 6.41 5.14
CA PHE A 102 -2.41 6.46 4.11
C PHE A 102 -1.86 6.98 2.77
N PHE A 103 -0.91 7.93 2.82
CA PHE A 103 -0.20 8.47 1.65
C PHE A 103 0.59 7.43 0.86
N LEU A 104 1.00 6.32 1.48
CA LEU A 104 1.72 5.24 0.78
C LEU A 104 0.90 4.66 -0.37
N HIS A 105 -0.43 4.73 -0.26
CA HIS A 105 -1.36 4.23 -1.26
C HIS A 105 -2.22 5.31 -1.88
N HIS A 106 -2.55 6.39 -1.17
CA HIS A 106 -3.60 7.33 -1.56
C HIS A 106 -3.08 8.75 -1.77
N TYR A 107 -3.47 9.35 -2.89
CA TYR A 107 -3.26 10.77 -3.17
C TYR A 107 -4.58 11.43 -3.59
N PRO A 108 -5.15 12.35 -2.81
CA PRO A 108 -6.44 12.95 -3.12
C PRO A 108 -6.34 13.93 -4.29
N LYS A 109 -7.43 14.04 -5.06
CA LYS A 109 -7.57 15.05 -6.12
C LYS A 109 -7.52 16.47 -5.52
N ASN A 110 -8.13 16.67 -4.36
CA ASN A 110 -8.04 17.91 -3.59
C ASN A 110 -7.03 17.75 -2.45
N LYS A 111 -5.91 18.48 -2.52
CA LYS A 111 -4.79 18.38 -1.56
C LYS A 111 -5.21 18.66 -0.10
N LYS A 112 -6.33 19.36 0.15
CA LYS A 112 -6.83 19.58 1.52
C LYS A 112 -7.11 18.28 2.29
N TRP A 113 -7.41 17.20 1.58
CA TRP A 113 -7.69 15.88 2.16
C TRP A 113 -6.46 14.98 2.28
N LEU A 114 -5.27 15.49 1.96
CA LEU A 114 -4.03 14.74 2.09
C LEU A 114 -3.59 14.63 3.56
N LEU A 115 -3.94 15.63 4.37
CA LEU A 115 -3.69 15.71 5.82
C LEU A 115 -2.22 15.54 6.24
N CYS A 116 -1.28 15.67 5.30
CA CYS A 116 0.15 15.70 5.53
C CYS A 116 0.83 16.59 4.47
N ASP A 117 2.05 17.03 4.76
CA ASP A 117 2.86 17.81 3.83
C ASP A 117 3.64 16.88 2.91
N ARG A 118 3.00 16.50 1.79
CA ARG A 118 3.58 15.66 0.74
C ARG A 118 3.16 16.16 -0.64
N SER A 119 3.89 15.73 -1.66
CA SER A 119 3.75 16.12 -3.06
C SER A 119 3.37 14.95 -3.98
N LYS A 120 2.93 15.27 -5.20
CA LYS A 120 2.65 14.25 -6.23
C LYS A 120 3.94 13.58 -6.70
N GLU A 121 5.05 14.30 -6.65
CA GLU A 121 6.39 13.84 -6.99
C GLU A 121 6.85 12.77 -6.00
N GLU A 122 6.73 13.03 -4.70
CA GLU A 122 6.98 12.02 -3.65
C GLU A 122 6.10 10.79 -3.85
N PHE A 123 4.80 10.97 -4.09
CA PHE A 123 3.89 9.85 -4.34
C PHE A 123 4.31 9.01 -5.56
N ALA A 124 4.81 9.66 -6.61
CA ALA A 124 5.25 8.99 -7.83
C ALA A 124 6.44 8.06 -7.57
N ILE A 125 7.41 8.55 -6.80
CA ILE A 125 8.67 7.83 -6.55
C ILE A 125 8.54 6.76 -5.48
N LEU A 126 7.46 6.70 -4.71
CA LEU A 126 7.27 5.61 -3.73
C LEU A 126 7.27 4.22 -4.39
N PRO A 127 7.83 3.20 -3.71
CA PRO A 127 7.59 1.81 -4.06
C PRO A 127 6.11 1.46 -3.90
N LEU A 128 5.73 0.26 -4.35
CA LEU A 128 4.40 -0.27 -4.08
C LEU A 128 4.41 -0.99 -2.74
N PHE A 129 3.76 -0.42 -1.73
CA PHE A 129 3.52 -1.10 -0.46
C PHE A 129 2.30 -2.01 -0.59
N HIS A 130 2.38 -3.23 -0.09
CA HIS A 130 1.23 -4.13 -0.04
C HIS A 130 0.45 -3.95 1.27
N PRO A 131 -0.84 -4.32 1.34
CA PRO A 131 -1.66 -4.08 2.54
C PRO A 131 -1.07 -4.60 3.84
N ILE A 132 -0.35 -5.73 3.82
CA ILE A 132 0.28 -6.29 5.03
C ILE A 132 1.35 -5.38 5.62
N TYR A 133 1.99 -4.53 4.81
CA TYR A 133 3.00 -3.58 5.28
C TYR A 133 2.40 -2.58 6.29
N LEU A 134 1.15 -2.15 6.07
CA LEU A 134 0.50 -1.16 6.94
C LEU A 134 0.23 -1.68 8.36
N ASN A 135 0.14 -3.01 8.53
CA ASN A 135 -0.02 -3.67 9.82
C ASN A 135 1.29 -4.30 10.32
N SER A 136 2.42 -4.00 9.67
CA SER A 136 3.70 -4.59 10.04
C SER A 136 4.42 -3.75 11.11
N ASP A 137 5.24 -4.41 11.91
CA ASP A 137 6.13 -3.83 12.91
C ASP A 137 7.47 -3.35 12.32
N ILE A 138 7.57 -3.24 10.99
CA ILE A 138 8.77 -2.81 10.28
C ILE A 138 8.51 -1.61 9.40
N ILE A 139 9.54 -0.78 9.22
CA ILE A 139 9.49 0.43 8.39
C ILE A 139 10.61 0.35 7.36
N LEU A 140 10.29 0.47 6.07
CA LEU A 140 11.30 0.56 5.02
C LEU A 140 12.18 1.80 5.22
N LYS A 141 13.49 1.59 5.35
CA LYS A 141 14.50 2.67 5.50
C LYS A 141 15.21 2.95 4.20
N SER A 142 15.57 1.91 3.45
CA SER A 142 16.24 2.03 2.17
C SER A 142 15.87 0.85 1.26
N PRO A 143 15.69 1.08 -0.04
CA PRO A 143 15.61 2.36 -0.73
C PRO A 143 14.25 3.04 -0.46
N SER A 144 14.24 4.37 -0.36
CA SER A 144 13.01 5.16 -0.21
C SER A 144 12.25 5.37 -1.53
N VAL A 145 12.88 4.98 -2.65
CA VAL A 145 12.33 5.09 -4.00
C VAL A 145 11.96 3.72 -4.57
N GLY A 146 10.95 3.71 -5.42
CA GLY A 146 10.40 2.52 -6.04
C GLY A 146 11.07 2.11 -7.34
N LEU A 147 11.76 3.02 -8.04
CA LEU A 147 12.54 2.69 -9.23
C LEU A 147 14.00 2.50 -8.84
N LEU A 148 14.51 1.29 -9.03
CA LEU A 148 15.92 0.93 -8.78
C LEU A 148 16.63 0.69 -10.10
N THR A 149 17.85 1.20 -10.21
CA THR A 149 18.69 1.10 -11.42
C THR A 149 20.05 0.46 -11.13
N PRO A 150 20.10 -0.81 -10.71
CA PRO A 150 21.37 -1.48 -10.46
C PRO A 150 22.10 -1.86 -11.76
N SER A 151 23.38 -2.17 -11.65
CA SER A 151 24.16 -2.85 -12.67
C SER A 151 23.99 -4.37 -12.58
N TYR A 152 24.30 -5.08 -13.67
CA TYR A 152 24.31 -6.54 -13.67
C TYR A 152 25.45 -7.08 -12.81
N GLY A 153 25.14 -8.03 -11.92
CA GLY A 153 26.11 -8.60 -10.99
C GLY A 153 26.15 -7.87 -9.64
N ASP A 154 25.46 -6.72 -9.52
CA ASP A 154 25.30 -6.03 -8.24
C ASP A 154 24.41 -6.85 -7.29
N THR A 155 24.51 -6.50 -6.01
CA THR A 155 23.61 -6.94 -4.94
C THR A 155 22.82 -5.73 -4.45
N LEU A 156 21.50 -5.79 -4.60
CA LEU A 156 20.59 -4.78 -4.04
C LEU A 156 20.50 -4.97 -2.53
N GLN A 157 20.60 -3.88 -1.78
CA GLN A 157 20.40 -3.88 -0.34
C GLN A 157 19.07 -3.21 0.00
N ILE A 158 18.19 -3.96 0.67
CA ILE A 158 16.90 -3.46 1.19
C ILE A 158 16.98 -3.48 2.71
N GLN A 159 16.69 -2.34 3.34
CA GLN A 159 16.82 -2.14 4.77
C GLN A 159 15.47 -1.78 5.39
N PHE A 160 15.10 -2.48 6.46
CA PHE A 160 13.95 -2.15 7.28
C PHE A 160 14.38 -1.85 8.71
N LYS A 161 13.65 -0.98 9.41
CA LYS A 161 13.78 -0.76 10.85
C LYS A 161 12.65 -1.49 11.58
N LEU A 162 12.99 -2.24 12.62
CA LEU A 162 12.06 -2.77 13.61
C LEU A 162 11.52 -1.64 14.49
N GLN A 163 10.20 -1.58 14.66
CA GLN A 163 9.56 -0.62 15.55
C GLN A 163 9.71 -1.05 17.02
N ASN A 164 9.69 -2.37 17.29
CA ASN A 164 9.78 -2.94 18.64
C ASN A 164 10.80 -4.10 18.67
N PRO A 165 12.10 -3.83 18.81
CA PRO A 165 13.16 -4.84 18.71
C PRO A 165 13.19 -5.86 19.86
N MET A 166 12.41 -5.65 20.93
CA MET A 166 12.36 -6.57 22.08
C MET A 166 11.50 -7.83 21.85
N ASN A 167 10.69 -7.88 20.80
CA ASN A 167 9.96 -9.09 20.45
C ASN A 167 10.89 -10.04 19.68
N SER A 168 10.86 -11.34 20.01
CA SER A 168 11.58 -12.36 19.26
C SER A 168 11.23 -12.25 17.77
N PHE A 169 12.24 -11.94 16.95
CA PHE A 169 12.04 -11.77 15.51
C PHE A 169 11.90 -13.14 14.85
N GLU A 170 10.67 -13.66 14.82
CA GLU A 170 10.32 -14.85 14.06
C GLU A 170 9.64 -14.41 12.76
N SER A 171 10.44 -14.15 11.74
CA SER A 171 9.93 -13.83 10.41
C SER A 171 10.87 -14.31 9.33
N SER A 172 10.33 -15.04 8.36
CA SER A 172 11.05 -15.40 7.15
C SER A 172 10.92 -14.29 6.12
N PHE A 173 12.01 -14.01 5.41
CA PHE A 173 12.01 -13.10 4.27
C PHE A 173 12.31 -13.90 3.02
N SER A 174 11.65 -13.53 1.94
CA SER A 174 11.93 -14.05 0.61
C SER A 174 11.74 -12.95 -0.42
N TYR A 175 12.23 -13.18 -1.64
CA TYR A 175 12.02 -12.27 -2.75
C TYR A 175 11.65 -13.02 -4.02
N ALA A 176 10.97 -12.35 -4.93
CA ALA A 176 10.73 -12.83 -6.27
C ALA A 176 10.81 -11.68 -7.26
N TYR A 177 11.45 -11.93 -8.40
CA TYR A 177 11.25 -11.15 -9.61
C TYR A 177 9.96 -11.61 -10.32
N GLU A 178 9.36 -10.78 -11.18
CA GLU A 178 8.03 -11.04 -11.74
C GLU A 178 7.92 -12.37 -12.51
N GLU A 179 9.00 -12.80 -13.16
CA GLU A 179 9.06 -14.07 -13.92
C GLU A 179 9.48 -15.28 -13.08
N ASP A 180 9.79 -15.08 -11.80
CA ASP A 180 10.20 -16.18 -10.95
C ASP A 180 9.04 -17.12 -10.67
N ARG A 181 9.28 -18.42 -10.82
CA ARG A 181 8.28 -19.45 -10.55
C ARG A 181 7.90 -19.53 -9.07
N LYS A 182 8.85 -19.19 -8.18
CA LYS A 182 8.69 -19.20 -6.73
C LYS A 182 9.62 -18.17 -6.07
N PRO A 183 9.25 -17.61 -4.91
CA PRO A 183 10.16 -16.79 -4.12
C PRO A 183 11.39 -17.58 -3.66
N ALA A 184 12.53 -16.90 -3.58
CA ALA A 184 13.77 -17.39 -2.99
C ALA A 184 13.92 -16.82 -1.57
N PHE A 185 14.25 -17.68 -0.60
CA PHE A 185 14.47 -17.26 0.79
C PHE A 185 15.72 -16.38 0.91
N LEU A 186 15.66 -15.45 1.86
CA LEU A 186 16.73 -14.53 2.20
C LEU A 186 17.31 -14.89 3.55
N GLU A 187 18.63 -14.87 3.64
CA GLU A 187 19.30 -14.75 4.93
C GLU A 187 19.04 -13.35 5.48
N VAL A 188 18.66 -13.28 6.76
CA VAL A 188 18.31 -12.03 7.41
C VAL A 188 19.47 -11.62 8.29
N HIS A 189 20.12 -10.52 7.96
CA HIS A 189 21.09 -9.89 8.84
C HIS A 189 20.37 -8.84 9.69
N ILE A 190 20.47 -8.98 11.01
CA ILE A 190 19.92 -8.02 11.97
C ILE A 190 21.09 -7.33 12.64
N ASP A 191 21.13 -6.01 12.54
CA ASP A 191 22.09 -5.14 13.22
C ASP A 191 21.30 -4.15 14.09
N GLU A 192 21.37 -4.33 15.40
CA GLU A 192 20.51 -3.65 16.39
C GLU A 192 19.00 -3.76 16.06
N ASP A 193 18.41 -2.71 15.49
CA ASP A 193 17.01 -2.63 15.08
C ASP A 193 16.85 -2.60 13.54
N GLN A 194 17.92 -2.81 12.79
CA GLN A 194 17.94 -2.81 11.33
C GLN A 194 17.95 -4.23 10.78
N ILE A 195 17.02 -4.52 9.88
CA ILE A 195 16.98 -5.72 9.06
C ILE A 195 17.58 -5.39 7.70
N ILE A 196 18.62 -6.11 7.32
CA ILE A 196 19.32 -5.93 6.05
C ILE A 196 19.12 -7.17 5.19
N LEU A 197 18.54 -6.97 4.01
CA LEU A 197 18.31 -8.00 3.01
C LEU A 197 19.19 -7.74 1.79
N GLN A 198 19.88 -8.78 1.32
CA GLN A 198 20.74 -8.74 0.13
C GLN A 198 20.11 -9.54 -0.99
N ILE A 199 19.85 -8.89 -2.13
CA ILE A 199 19.17 -9.49 -3.27
C ILE A 199 20.07 -9.42 -4.51
N PRO A 200 20.51 -10.56 -5.07
CA PRO A 200 21.31 -10.56 -6.28
C PRO A 200 20.48 -10.10 -7.48
N THR A 201 21.09 -9.28 -8.33
CA THR A 201 20.46 -8.79 -9.56
C THR A 201 20.35 -9.87 -10.63
N LYS A 202 19.35 -9.74 -11.52
CA LYS A 202 19.16 -10.63 -12.68
C LYS A 202 19.47 -9.89 -13.98
N LYS A 203 19.93 -10.63 -14.99
CA LYS A 203 20.26 -10.11 -16.33
C LYS A 203 19.00 -9.78 -17.14
N LYS A 204 18.19 -8.83 -16.68
CA LYS A 204 16.96 -8.39 -17.34
C LYS A 204 16.84 -6.88 -17.29
N LYS A 205 16.60 -6.27 -18.46
CA LYS A 205 16.57 -4.81 -18.61
C LYS A 205 15.45 -4.15 -17.79
N TYR A 206 14.28 -4.77 -17.71
CA TYR A 206 13.12 -4.26 -16.97
C TYR A 206 12.44 -5.40 -16.22
N ASP A 207 12.13 -5.18 -14.94
CA ASP A 207 11.45 -6.18 -14.11
C ASP A 207 10.74 -5.51 -12.92
N TYR A 208 10.05 -6.31 -12.11
CA TYR A 208 9.62 -5.93 -10.76
C TYR A 208 10.18 -6.91 -9.73
N LEU A 209 10.72 -6.36 -8.64
CA LEU A 209 11.18 -7.11 -7.48
C LEU A 209 10.14 -6.97 -6.37
N THR A 210 9.68 -8.06 -5.80
CA THR A 210 8.83 -8.06 -4.60
C THR A 210 9.55 -8.73 -3.45
N ILE A 211 9.57 -8.06 -2.30
CA ILE A 211 10.00 -8.62 -1.02
C ILE A 211 8.77 -9.16 -0.29
N TYR A 212 8.89 -10.36 0.26
CA TYR A 212 7.87 -11.06 1.00
C TYR A 212 8.31 -11.24 2.44
N ARG A 213 7.34 -11.25 3.34
CA ARG A 213 7.52 -11.64 4.74
C ARG A 213 6.48 -12.70 5.08
N ASN A 214 6.90 -13.86 5.58
CA ASN A 214 6.00 -14.99 5.87
C ASN A 214 5.06 -15.29 4.68
N ASP A 215 5.64 -15.43 3.48
CA ASP A 215 4.96 -15.68 2.20
C ASP A 215 3.97 -14.61 1.72
N SER A 216 3.82 -13.51 2.45
CA SER A 216 2.96 -12.39 2.07
C SER A 216 3.78 -11.27 1.42
N PRO A 217 3.35 -10.71 0.28
CA PRO A 217 4.08 -9.64 -0.37
C PRO A 217 4.05 -8.40 0.51
N LEU A 218 5.22 -7.79 0.75
CA LEU A 218 5.40 -6.68 1.67
C LEU A 218 5.58 -5.36 0.91
N VAL A 219 6.58 -5.31 0.02
CA VAL A 219 6.89 -4.14 -0.80
C VAL A 219 7.45 -4.57 -2.16
N SER A 220 7.11 -3.83 -3.20
CA SER A 220 7.61 -4.07 -4.56
C SER A 220 8.28 -2.83 -5.15
N PHE A 221 9.34 -3.10 -5.92
CA PHE A 221 10.16 -2.13 -6.64
C PHE A 221 10.13 -2.43 -8.13
N LYS A 222 10.24 -1.39 -8.95
CA LYS A 222 10.49 -1.49 -10.38
C LYS A 222 11.99 -1.47 -10.62
N ILE A 223 12.49 -2.42 -11.38
CA ILE A 223 13.90 -2.55 -11.72
C ILE A 223 14.11 -2.11 -13.17
N LYS A 224 15.12 -1.26 -13.39
CA LYS A 224 15.64 -0.91 -14.71
C LYS A 224 17.15 -1.11 -14.69
N LEU A 225 17.62 -2.25 -15.17
CA LEU A 225 19.05 -2.59 -15.18
C LEU A 225 19.81 -1.60 -16.08
N LEU A 226 20.96 -1.12 -15.59
CA LEU A 226 21.87 -0.33 -16.41
C LEU A 226 22.47 -1.23 -17.50
N SER A 227 22.45 -0.76 -18.74
CA SER A 227 23.18 -1.42 -19.83
C SER A 227 24.61 -0.93 -19.77
N HIS A 228 25.55 -1.82 -19.51
CA HIS A 228 26.97 -1.57 -19.82
C HIS A 228 27.19 -1.66 -21.33
#